data_AF-A0A087TK13-F1
#
_entry.id   AF-A0A087TK13-F1
#
_cell.length_a   1.000
_cell.length_b   1.000
_cell.length_c   1.000
_cell.angle_alpha   90.00
_cell.angle_beta   90.00
_cell.angle_gamma   90.00
#
_symmetry.space_group_name_H-M   'P 1'
#
loop_
_entity.id
_entity.type
_entity.pdbx_description
1 polymer ?
#
loop_
_entity_poly.entity_id
_entity_poly.type
_entity_poly.pdbx_seq_one_letter_code
_entity_poly.pdbx_strand_id
1 'polypeptide(L)'
;MKKILLHAFVILLITQSVSSSAIPIWELLTYEEKMGRLMYTYVHLVERYCKTSPSADCRKVMTLHGIANLLNYDEHTLDLLDPDQRNASILIWQAATKSQYKYPPEKSNDQESIKTSFGGESLQFDYSDNNDRPQSVVVPAPNFLRRRMWIH
;
A
#
# COMPACT_ATOMS: atom_id res chain seq x y z
N MET A 1 -38.84 39.52 10.14
CA MET A 1 -37.68 39.36 9.22
C MET A 1 -36.36 39.09 9.95
N LYS A 2 -35.88 39.96 10.87
CA LYS A 2 -34.58 39.76 11.58
C LYS A 2 -34.44 38.42 12.34
N LYS A 3 -35.51 37.95 13.00
CA LYS A 3 -35.51 36.66 13.74
C LYS A 3 -35.36 35.44 12.83
N ILE A 4 -35.96 35.49 11.65
CA ILE A 4 -35.87 34.41 10.64
C ILE A 4 -34.46 34.34 10.08
N LEU A 5 -33.84 35.49 9.84
CA LEU A 5 -32.46 35.61 9.34
C LEU A 5 -31.44 35.12 10.39
N LEU A 6 -31.70 35.39 11.68
CA LEU A 6 -30.88 34.89 12.78
C LEU A 6 -30.97 33.36 12.90
N HIS A 7 -32.18 32.78 12.80
CA HIS A 7 -32.35 31.33 12.83
C HIS A 7 -31.70 30.63 11.64
N ALA A 8 -31.81 31.19 10.42
CA ALA A 8 -31.15 30.65 9.24
C ALA A 8 -29.62 30.65 9.37
N PHE A 9 -29.05 31.72 9.94
CA PHE A 9 -27.60 31.85 10.16
C PHE A 9 -27.09 30.84 11.22
N VAL A 10 -27.86 30.63 12.29
CA VAL A 10 -27.55 29.63 13.31
C VAL A 10 -27.59 28.20 12.73
N ILE A 11 -28.59 27.88 11.91
CA ILE A 11 -28.68 26.56 11.26
C ILE A 11 -27.49 26.33 10.31
N LEU A 12 -27.10 27.33 9.52
CA LEU A 12 -25.95 27.24 8.62
C LEU A 12 -24.63 26.99 9.35
N LEU A 13 -24.44 27.60 10.53
CA LEU A 13 -23.25 27.37 11.36
C LEU A 13 -23.22 25.96 11.96
N ILE A 14 -24.37 25.38 12.32
CA ILE A 14 -24.46 24.03 12.87
C ILE A 14 -24.19 22.96 11.78
N THR A 15 -24.56 23.22 10.52
CA THR A 15 -24.27 22.28 9.42
C THR A 15 -22.79 22.19 9.05
N GLN A 16 -21.94 23.11 9.52
CA GLN A 16 -20.49 23.07 9.27
C GLN A 16 -19.72 22.20 10.28
N SER A 17 -20.36 21.76 11.37
CA SER A 17 -19.69 20.98 12.42
C SER A 17 -19.85 19.47 12.30
N VAL A 18 -20.56 18.98 11.27
CA VAL A 18 -20.65 17.54 11.00
C VAL A 18 -19.41 17.06 10.26
N SER A 19 -18.53 16.35 10.97
CA SER A 19 -17.50 15.54 10.33
C SER A 19 -18.16 14.31 9.73
N SER A 20 -18.13 14.18 8.40
CA SER A 20 -18.58 12.98 7.73
C SER A 20 -17.65 11.82 8.12
N SER A 21 -18.07 10.98 9.06
CA SER A 21 -17.36 9.72 9.36
C SER A 21 -17.78 8.69 8.32
N ALA A 22 -17.30 8.85 7.09
CA ALA A 22 -17.37 7.78 6.10
C ALA A 22 -16.46 6.66 6.61
N ILE A 23 -17.07 5.56 7.08
CA ILE A 23 -16.33 4.34 7.45
C ILE A 23 -15.72 3.80 6.15
N PRO A 24 -14.39 3.72 6.04
CA PRO A 24 -13.76 3.21 4.82
C PRO A 24 -14.17 1.74 4.62
N ILE A 25 -14.35 1.33 3.36
CA ILE A 25 -14.79 -0.03 3.01
C ILE A 25 -13.90 -1.09 3.68
N TRP A 26 -12.61 -0.79 3.83
CA TRP A 26 -11.63 -1.65 4.49
C TRP A 26 -12.06 -2.14 5.89
N GLU A 27 -12.68 -1.28 6.70
CA GLU A 27 -13.17 -1.61 8.05
C GLU A 27 -14.32 -2.63 8.04
N LEU A 28 -15.01 -2.78 6.91
CA LEU A 28 -16.13 -3.71 6.75
C LEU A 28 -15.69 -5.10 6.28
N LEU A 29 -14.43 -5.27 5.87
CA LEU A 29 -13.92 -6.55 5.39
C LEU A 29 -13.62 -7.48 6.56
N THR A 30 -13.83 -8.76 6.33
CA THR A 30 -13.35 -9.80 7.23
C THR A 30 -11.82 -9.89 7.19
N TYR A 31 -11.22 -10.44 8.25
CA TYR A 31 -9.78 -10.72 8.32
C TYR A 31 -9.26 -11.47 7.08
N GLU A 32 -9.98 -12.49 6.61
CA GLU A 32 -9.58 -13.31 5.46
C GLU A 32 -9.57 -12.49 4.15
N GLU A 33 -10.55 -11.60 3.96
CA GLU A 33 -10.62 -10.72 2.80
C GLU A 33 -9.51 -9.66 2.81
N LYS A 34 -9.24 -9.07 3.98
CA LYS A 34 -8.12 -8.14 4.18
C LYS A 34 -6.81 -8.85 3.83
N MET A 35 -6.58 -10.02 4.41
CA MET A 35 -5.38 -10.82 4.17
C MET A 35 -5.20 -11.18 2.70
N GLY A 36 -6.25 -11.65 2.03
CA GLY A 36 -6.20 -11.98 0.60
C GLY A 36 -5.78 -10.78 -0.27
N ARG A 37 -6.30 -9.58 0.02
CA ARG A 37 -5.94 -8.34 -0.70
C ARG A 37 -4.49 -7.91 -0.43
N LEU A 38 -4.02 -8.07 0.81
CA LEU A 38 -2.63 -7.76 1.17
C LEU A 38 -1.65 -8.72 0.50
N MET A 39 -1.94 -10.02 0.51
CA MET A 39 -1.13 -11.03 -0.18
C MET A 39 -1.09 -10.78 -1.69
N TYR A 40 -2.23 -10.46 -2.30
CA TYR A 40 -2.30 -10.11 -3.73
C TYR A 40 -1.39 -8.92 -4.05
N THR A 41 -1.53 -7.83 -3.29
CA THR A 41 -0.71 -6.63 -3.46
C THR A 41 0.78 -6.94 -3.28
N TYR A 42 1.11 -7.76 -2.27
CA TYR A 42 2.48 -8.16 -1.99
C TYR A 42 3.10 -8.99 -3.13
N VAL A 43 2.38 -9.96 -3.70
CA VAL A 43 2.89 -10.78 -4.81
C VAL A 43 3.23 -9.93 -6.03
N HIS A 44 2.45 -8.89 -6.33
CA HIS A 44 2.75 -7.94 -7.40
C HIS A 44 4.00 -7.09 -7.11
N LEU A 45 4.23 -6.76 -5.83
CA LEU A 45 5.46 -6.09 -5.41
C LEU A 45 6.68 -7.01 -5.54
N VAL A 46 6.54 -8.28 -5.16
CA VAL A 46 7.59 -9.30 -5.33
C VAL A 46 7.94 -9.49 -6.80
N GLU A 47 6.94 -9.56 -7.69
CA GLU A 47 7.19 -9.65 -9.12
C GLU A 47 8.03 -8.48 -9.62
N ARG A 48 7.66 -7.25 -9.27
CA ARG A 48 8.45 -6.06 -9.63
C ARG A 48 9.85 -6.08 -9.06
N TYR A 49 10.00 -6.51 -7.80
CA TYR A 49 11.30 -6.60 -7.15
C TYR A 49 12.20 -7.61 -7.88
N CYS A 50 11.66 -8.80 -8.16
CA CYS A 50 12.41 -9.90 -8.71
C CYS A 50 12.77 -9.74 -10.19
N LYS A 51 12.13 -8.82 -10.94
CA LYS A 51 12.60 -8.44 -12.28
C LYS A 51 14.05 -7.93 -12.29
N THR A 52 14.49 -7.32 -11.19
CA THR A 52 15.85 -6.77 -11.04
C THR A 52 16.80 -7.68 -10.25
N SER A 53 16.29 -8.79 -9.70
CA SER A 53 17.08 -9.66 -8.83
C SER A 53 17.83 -10.71 -9.65
N PRO A 54 19.11 -10.98 -9.37
CA PRO A 54 19.88 -12.02 -10.06
C PRO A 54 19.52 -13.44 -9.61
N SER A 55 18.65 -13.60 -8.61
CA SER A 55 18.34 -14.91 -8.01
C SER A 55 17.20 -15.63 -8.76
N ALA A 56 17.46 -16.85 -9.25
CA ALA A 56 16.47 -17.67 -9.95
C ALA A 56 15.23 -18.00 -9.09
N ASP A 57 15.42 -18.20 -7.78
CA ASP A 57 14.34 -18.50 -6.83
C ASP A 57 13.75 -17.27 -6.14
N CYS A 58 14.08 -16.04 -6.58
CA CYS A 58 13.67 -14.80 -5.93
C CYS A 58 12.17 -14.76 -5.61
N ARG A 59 11.34 -15.03 -6.63
CA ARG A 59 9.87 -14.95 -6.52
C ARG A 59 9.35 -15.93 -5.48
N LYS A 60 9.81 -17.17 -5.51
CA LYS A 60 9.36 -18.23 -4.60
C LYS A 60 9.74 -17.92 -3.16
N VAL A 61 11.00 -17.58 -2.92
CA VAL A 61 11.52 -17.33 -1.57
C VAL A 61 10.89 -16.07 -0.98
N MET A 62 10.84 -14.97 -1.73
CA MET A 62 10.26 -13.71 -1.26
C MET A 62 8.77 -13.86 -0.97
N THR A 63 8.00 -14.46 -1.89
CA THR A 63 6.57 -14.67 -1.68
C THR A 63 6.30 -15.51 -0.45
N LEU A 64 6.98 -16.66 -0.29
CA LEU A 64 6.79 -17.53 0.87
C LEU A 64 7.12 -16.83 2.18
N HIS A 65 8.27 -16.15 2.23
CA HIS A 65 8.71 -15.41 3.42
C HIS A 65 7.73 -14.28 3.78
N GLY A 66 7.33 -13.47 2.80
CA GLY A 66 6.46 -12.33 3.06
C GLY A 66 5.03 -12.71 3.41
N ILE A 67 4.47 -13.74 2.77
CA ILE A 67 3.15 -14.27 3.14
C ILE A 67 3.17 -14.82 4.56
N ALA A 68 4.20 -15.59 4.94
CA ALA A 68 4.32 -16.12 6.29
C ALA A 68 4.38 -15.01 7.35
N ASN A 69 5.06 -13.89 7.05
CA ASN A 69 5.08 -12.73 7.94
C ASN A 69 3.74 -12.01 8.00
N LEU A 70 3.03 -11.83 6.87
CA LEU A 70 1.71 -11.22 6.84
C LEU A 70 0.70 -11.99 7.67
N LEU A 71 0.70 -13.33 7.56
CA LEU A 71 -0.17 -14.21 8.32
C LEU A 71 0.01 -14.15 9.85
N ASN A 72 1.11 -13.57 10.32
CA ASN A 72 1.41 -13.42 11.74
C ASN A 72 0.86 -12.12 12.34
N TYR A 73 0.24 -11.25 11.54
CA TYR A 73 -0.40 -10.02 12.03
C TYR A 73 -1.85 -10.27 12.42
N ASP A 74 -2.27 -9.61 13.49
CA ASP A 74 -3.67 -9.55 13.91
C ASP A 74 -4.47 -8.54 13.06
N GLU A 75 -5.80 -8.62 13.15
CA GLU A 75 -6.72 -7.79 12.37
C GLU A 75 -6.49 -6.28 12.51
N HIS A 76 -6.26 -5.78 13.73
CA HIS A 76 -6.03 -4.36 13.95
C HIS A 76 -4.74 -3.90 13.26
N THR A 77 -3.72 -4.75 13.21
CA THR A 77 -2.51 -4.46 12.43
C THR A 77 -2.78 -4.47 10.92
N LEU A 78 -3.67 -5.34 10.42
CA LEU A 78 -4.07 -5.33 9.00
C LEU A 78 -4.85 -4.07 8.61
N ASP A 79 -5.57 -3.45 9.55
CA ASP A 79 -6.29 -2.18 9.34
C ASP A 79 -5.34 -1.02 9.00
N LEU A 80 -4.11 -1.08 9.50
CA LEU A 80 -3.06 -0.12 9.18
C LEU A 80 -2.42 -0.34 7.79
N LEU A 81 -2.74 -1.45 7.13
CA LEU A 81 -2.16 -1.86 5.85
C LEU A 81 -3.12 -1.71 4.66
N ASP A 82 -4.23 -1.00 4.83
CA ASP A 82 -5.23 -0.74 3.78
C ASP A 82 -4.58 -0.30 2.44
N PRO A 83 -4.66 -1.13 1.37
CA PRO A 83 -4.07 -0.89 0.05
C PRO A 83 -4.50 0.43 -0.60
N ASP A 84 -5.67 0.97 -0.24
CA ASP A 84 -6.20 2.19 -0.82
C ASP A 84 -5.62 3.46 -0.15
N GLN A 85 -4.87 3.32 0.94
CA GLN A 85 -4.18 4.42 1.61
C GLN A 85 -2.95 4.90 0.82
N ARG A 86 -2.56 6.16 1.05
CA ARG A 86 -1.31 6.69 0.48
C ARG A 86 -0.12 5.88 1.00
N ASN A 87 0.77 5.50 0.09
CA ASN A 87 1.96 4.69 0.39
C ASN A 87 1.66 3.29 0.94
N ALA A 88 0.44 2.77 0.80
CA ALA A 88 0.07 1.46 1.31
C ALA A 88 0.99 0.35 0.80
N SER A 89 1.30 0.36 -0.49
CA SER A 89 2.23 -0.59 -1.10
C SER A 89 3.60 -0.65 -0.40
N ILE A 90 4.13 0.49 0.05
CA ILE A 90 5.39 0.58 0.80
C ILE A 90 5.22 -0.03 2.20
N LEU A 91 4.11 0.26 2.88
CA LEU A 91 3.82 -0.28 4.21
C LEU A 91 3.62 -1.79 4.16
N ILE A 92 2.86 -2.29 3.19
CA ILE A 92 2.65 -3.73 2.94
C ILE A 92 3.98 -4.41 2.67
N TRP A 93 4.83 -3.81 1.82
CA TRP A 93 6.16 -4.32 1.56
C TRP A 93 7.00 -4.41 2.84
N GLN A 94 7.02 -3.35 3.64
CA GLN A 94 7.77 -3.32 4.90
C GLN A 94 7.24 -4.34 5.90
N ALA A 95 5.93 -4.48 6.02
CA ALA A 95 5.28 -5.45 6.91
C ALA A 95 5.62 -6.89 6.52
N ALA A 96 5.55 -7.22 5.23
CA ALA A 96 5.85 -8.55 4.71
C ALA A 96 7.35 -8.87 4.77
N THR A 97 8.22 -7.90 4.49
CA THR A 97 9.67 -8.11 4.43
C THR A 97 10.41 -7.79 5.72
N LYS A 98 9.70 -7.31 6.76
CA LYS A 98 10.27 -6.79 8.02
C LYS A 98 11.37 -5.74 7.78
N SER A 99 11.17 -4.90 6.76
CA SER A 99 12.08 -3.84 6.32
C SER A 99 13.51 -4.28 5.93
N GLN A 100 13.75 -5.58 5.69
CA GLN A 100 15.08 -6.10 5.33
C GLN A 100 15.44 -5.90 3.84
N TYR A 101 14.45 -5.55 3.01
CA TYR A 101 14.60 -5.46 1.56
C TYR A 101 14.20 -4.09 1.04
N LYS A 102 14.94 -3.59 0.04
CA LYS A 102 14.60 -2.33 -0.63
C LYS A 102 13.24 -2.46 -1.32
N TYR A 103 12.43 -1.41 -1.24
CA TYR A 103 11.16 -1.35 -1.94
C TYR A 103 11.35 -1.53 -3.46
N PRO A 104 10.46 -2.25 -4.18
CA PRO A 104 10.58 -2.46 -5.61
C PRO A 104 10.59 -1.11 -6.35
N PRO A 105 11.31 -0.99 -7.48
CA PRO A 105 11.22 0.22 -8.30
C PRO A 105 9.78 0.46 -8.78
N GLU A 106 9.41 1.73 -8.95
CA GLU A 106 8.11 2.09 -9.53
C GLU A 106 7.94 1.47 -10.92
N LYS A 107 6.69 1.13 -11.27
CA LYS A 107 6.38 0.77 -12.66
C LYS A 107 6.71 2.01 -13.51
N SER A 108 7.49 1.85 -14.58
CA SER A 108 7.46 2.83 -15.68
C SER A 108 6.00 2.99 -16.11
N ASN A 109 5.60 4.20 -16.49
CA ASN A 109 4.22 4.56 -16.85
C ASN A 109 3.77 3.94 -18.19
N ASP A 110 3.96 2.64 -18.38
CA ASP A 110 3.30 1.89 -19.41
C ASP A 110 1.94 1.50 -18.81
N GLN A 111 0.90 2.24 -19.22
CA GLN A 111 -0.45 2.19 -18.68
C GLN A 111 -1.00 0.75 -18.68
N GLU A 112 -0.83 0.04 -17.58
CA GLU A 112 -1.62 -1.14 -17.28
C GLU A 112 -2.89 -0.66 -16.58
N SER A 113 -3.89 -0.31 -17.39
CA SER A 113 -5.24 -0.09 -16.90
C SER A 113 -5.72 -1.39 -16.26
N ILE A 114 -5.80 -1.43 -14.94
CA ILE A 114 -6.51 -2.50 -14.22
C ILE A 114 -7.97 -2.37 -14.61
N LYS A 115 -8.40 -3.15 -15.62
CA LYS A 115 -9.81 -3.42 -15.84
C LYS A 115 -10.22 -4.44 -14.80
N THR A 116 -10.76 -3.98 -13.68
CA THR A 116 -11.57 -4.82 -12.80
C THR A 116 -12.79 -5.28 -13.58
N SER A 117 -12.73 -6.49 -14.13
CA SER A 117 -13.90 -7.26 -14.54
C SER A 117 -13.86 -8.58 -13.80
N PHE A 118 -14.81 -8.74 -12.88
CA PHE A 118 -15.06 -9.99 -12.17
C PHE A 118 -15.66 -10.98 -13.17
N GLY A 119 -14.95 -12.06 -13.48
CA GLY A 119 -15.50 -13.17 -14.26
C GLY A 119 -14.47 -13.94 -15.07
N GLY A 120 -14.12 -15.14 -14.57
CA GLY A 120 -13.81 -16.33 -15.37
C GLY A 120 -12.52 -16.36 -16.20
N GLU A 121 -11.68 -17.33 -15.85
CA GLU A 121 -10.64 -17.99 -16.68
C GLU A 121 -9.23 -17.38 -16.79
N SER A 122 -8.27 -18.30 -16.66
CA SER A 122 -6.83 -18.13 -16.52
C SER A 122 -6.14 -17.89 -17.86
N LEU A 123 -5.21 -16.94 -17.95
CA LEU A 123 -4.18 -16.98 -19.00
C LEU A 123 -2.82 -16.43 -18.52
N GLN A 124 -1.81 -17.24 -18.83
CA GLN A 124 -0.38 -16.99 -18.76
C GLN A 124 0.03 -16.02 -19.87
N PHE A 125 0.89 -15.03 -19.60
CA PHE A 125 1.47 -14.22 -20.66
C PHE A 125 2.94 -13.88 -20.37
N ASP A 126 3.77 -14.33 -21.30
CA ASP A 126 5.20 -14.07 -21.42
C ASP A 126 5.38 -12.73 -22.16
N TYR A 127 6.22 -11.83 -21.66
CA TYR A 127 6.60 -10.64 -22.42
C TYR A 127 8.02 -10.20 -22.12
N SER A 128 8.86 -10.38 -23.14
CA SER A 128 10.23 -9.93 -23.27
C SER A 128 10.24 -8.55 -23.92
N ASP A 129 10.94 -7.57 -23.36
CA ASP A 129 11.44 -6.46 -24.17
C ASP A 129 12.69 -5.78 -23.58
N ASN A 130 13.53 -5.33 -24.51
CA ASN A 130 14.91 -4.91 -24.39
C ASN A 130 15.06 -3.42 -24.08
N ASN A 131 16.23 -3.09 -23.50
CA ASN A 131 16.90 -1.78 -23.50
C ASN A 131 16.14 -0.59 -22.87
N ASP A 132 16.63 -0.09 -21.73
CA ASP A 132 17.49 1.11 -21.70
C ASP A 132 17.80 1.53 -20.27
N ARG A 133 18.99 2.10 -20.08
CA ARG A 133 19.62 2.40 -18.78
C ARG A 133 19.21 3.80 -18.31
N PRO A 134 18.79 4.02 -17.04
CA PRO A 134 18.84 5.37 -16.48
C PRO A 134 19.49 5.50 -15.10
N GLN A 135 19.96 6.72 -14.85
CA GLN A 135 20.97 7.12 -13.87
C GLN A 135 20.45 7.22 -12.42
N SER A 136 21.36 7.08 -11.45
CA SER A 136 21.06 7.17 -10.01
C SER A 136 20.96 8.61 -9.51
N VAL A 137 19.90 8.92 -8.78
CA VAL A 137 19.80 10.13 -7.93
C VAL A 137 19.90 9.70 -6.46
N VAL A 138 20.88 10.26 -5.75
CA VAL A 138 21.11 10.01 -4.32
C VAL A 138 20.28 11.00 -3.51
N VAL A 139 19.42 10.50 -2.62
CA VAL A 139 18.64 11.32 -1.67
C VAL A 139 19.19 11.20 -0.25
N PRO A 140 19.26 12.28 0.54
CA PRO A 140 19.83 12.27 1.89
C PRO A 140 18.91 11.58 2.92
N ALA A 141 19.51 11.01 3.96
CA ALA A 141 18.80 10.30 5.02
C ALA A 141 17.86 11.21 5.85
N PRO A 142 16.68 10.72 6.25
CA PRO A 142 15.73 11.48 7.06
C PRO A 142 16.14 11.60 8.54
N ASN A 143 15.83 12.75 9.12
CA ASN A 143 16.41 13.29 10.36
C ASN A 143 16.01 12.61 11.70
N PHE A 144 15.22 11.53 11.67
CA PHE A 144 14.72 10.92 12.91
C PHE A 144 15.72 10.01 13.62
N LEU A 145 16.84 9.63 12.98
CA LEU A 145 17.88 8.79 13.59
C LEU A 145 18.95 9.56 14.36
N ARG A 146 18.89 10.90 14.45
CA ARG A 146 19.96 11.71 15.07
C ARG A 146 19.77 12.04 16.55
N ARG A 147 18.63 11.67 17.17
CA ARG A 147 18.22 12.28 18.45
C ARG A 147 18.06 11.32 19.65
N ARG A 148 18.58 10.10 19.61
CA ARG A 148 18.68 9.20 20.78
C ARG A 148 20.01 8.45 20.82
N MET A 149 21.07 9.17 21.14
CA MET A 149 22.18 8.64 21.92
C MET A 149 22.85 9.85 22.57
N TRP A 150 23.36 9.69 23.79
CA TRP A 150 23.84 10.72 24.71
C TRP A 150 22.75 11.40 25.55
N ILE A 151 22.44 10.81 26.72
CA ILE A 151 22.36 11.48 28.02
C ILE A 151 22.59 10.40 29.10
N HIS A 152 23.67 10.60 29.87
CA HIS A 152 24.17 9.98 31.10
C HIS A 152 24.26 8.46 31.24
#